data_AF-A0AAV6IS16-F1
#
_entry.id   AF-A0AAV6IS16-F1
#
_cell.length_a   1.000
_cell.length_b   1.000
_cell.length_c   1.000
_cell.angle_alpha   90.00
_cell.angle_beta   90.00
_cell.angle_gamma   90.00
#
_symmetry.space_group_name_H-M   'P 1'
#
loop_
_entity.id
_entity.type
_entity.pdbx_description
1 polymer ?
#
loop_
_entity_poly.entity_id
_entity_poly.type
_entity_poly.pdbx_seq_one_letter_code
_entity_poly.pdbx_strand_id
1 'polypeptide(L)'
;MCRNDNNLRQLGRPSPRIVELIYQAGFGGILEMPFITLDRAFITALIERWRPETHTFHLRSGESTVTLQDVEIITGLPVDGRPVTGDSRFDKDKKKDICERLLGLDPPGEVMSGFKVSLKWLRDNFDGKVEEGDDEVTVLRKARGYILQLIGGIVLPDQSSSHVHLYFLSLLDDLQLAGTYSWGSACLATLYHYLDFGSTVGSKDLGGMFVLLQVWGWERFPFLAPARNGKRVIRRDSPLSGRWDDEFHSPNLPTHVVGHYRFSLDVQRPDEVIVYVTFR
;
A
#
# COMPACT_ATOMS: atom_id res chain seq x y z
N MET A 1 4.29 13.94 8.84
CA MET A 1 3.40 12.92 9.44
C MET A 1 3.30 11.66 8.59
N CYS A 2 3.41 11.72 7.26
CA CYS A 2 3.58 10.52 6.42
C CYS A 2 4.78 10.70 5.48
N ARG A 3 5.75 9.77 5.48
CA ARG A 3 6.87 9.75 4.52
C ARG A 3 6.53 9.04 3.20
N ASN A 4 5.48 8.22 3.20
CA ASN A 4 5.18 7.34 2.08
C ASN A 4 4.42 8.04 0.96
N ASP A 5 5.10 8.83 0.15
CA ASP A 5 4.62 8.98 -1.23
C ASP A 5 4.59 7.57 -1.84
N ASN A 6 3.48 7.20 -2.49
CA ASN A 6 3.31 5.87 -3.07
C ASN A 6 4.47 5.60 -4.05
N ASN A 7 5.51 4.86 -3.66
CA ASN A 7 6.80 4.82 -4.36
C ASN A 7 6.75 4.09 -5.72
N LEU A 8 5.56 3.84 -6.27
CA LEU A 8 5.34 3.25 -7.59
C LEU A 8 6.14 3.94 -8.70
N ARG A 9 6.35 5.27 -8.64
CA ARG A 9 7.21 5.98 -9.62
C ARG A 9 8.65 5.49 -9.66
N GLN A 10 9.16 4.98 -8.53
CA GLN A 10 10.53 4.47 -8.43
C GLN A 10 10.64 3.00 -8.85
N LEU A 11 9.51 2.29 -8.88
CA LEU A 11 9.44 0.91 -9.35
C LEU A 11 9.26 0.95 -10.86
N GLY A 12 10.30 0.62 -11.61
CA GLY A 12 10.23 0.53 -13.06
C GLY A 12 9.10 -0.41 -13.51
N ARG A 13 8.58 -0.22 -14.73
CA ARG A 13 7.55 -1.11 -15.27
C ARG A 13 8.12 -2.52 -15.47
N PRO A 14 7.53 -3.55 -14.86
CA PRO A 14 8.02 -4.92 -15.00
C PRO A 14 7.69 -5.49 -16.38
N SER A 15 8.49 -6.44 -16.83
CA SER A 15 8.25 -7.20 -18.06
C SER A 15 6.97 -8.05 -17.98
N PRO A 16 6.33 -8.40 -19.12
CA PRO A 16 5.07 -9.16 -19.12
C PRO A 16 5.11 -10.47 -18.30
N ARG A 17 6.21 -11.23 -18.35
CA ARG A 17 6.35 -12.45 -17.55
C ARG A 17 6.37 -12.19 -16.04
N ILE A 18 7.03 -11.10 -15.63
CA ILE A 18 7.04 -10.71 -14.21
C ILE A 18 5.66 -10.20 -13.80
N VAL A 19 4.96 -9.48 -14.67
CA VAL A 19 3.56 -9.06 -14.44
C VAL A 19 2.68 -10.27 -14.16
N GLU A 20 2.70 -11.32 -15.00
CA GLU A 20 1.91 -12.53 -14.78
C GLU A 20 2.14 -13.15 -13.39
N LEU A 21 3.40 -13.23 -12.95
CA LEU A 21 3.76 -13.75 -11.63
C LEU A 21 3.29 -12.85 -10.48
N ILE A 22 3.26 -11.53 -10.68
CA ILE A 22 2.73 -10.57 -9.71
C ILE A 22 1.22 -10.73 -9.55
N TYR A 23 0.49 -10.93 -10.67
CA TYR A 23 -0.95 -11.25 -10.62
C TYR A 23 -1.20 -12.59 -9.93
N GLN A 24 -0.42 -13.62 -10.26
CA GLN A 24 -0.50 -14.93 -9.62
C GLN A 24 -0.32 -14.83 -8.10
N ALA A 25 0.57 -13.95 -7.64
CA ALA A 25 0.83 -13.72 -6.21
C ALA A 25 -0.22 -12.84 -5.49
N GLY A 26 -1.24 -12.34 -6.20
CA GLY A 26 -2.30 -11.51 -5.62
C GLY A 26 -1.98 -10.01 -5.56
N PHE A 27 -0.96 -9.53 -6.29
CA PHE A 27 -0.53 -8.13 -6.26
C PHE A 27 -0.85 -7.37 -7.57
N GLY A 28 -1.64 -7.96 -8.48
CA GLY A 28 -2.00 -7.36 -9.76
C GLY A 28 -2.65 -5.98 -9.63
N GLY A 29 -3.58 -5.82 -8.67
CA GLY A 29 -4.22 -4.54 -8.40
C GLY A 29 -3.23 -3.43 -8.03
N ILE A 30 -2.18 -3.75 -7.27
CA ILE A 30 -1.15 -2.76 -6.89
C ILE A 30 -0.39 -2.23 -8.11
N LEU A 31 -0.17 -3.05 -9.14
CA LEU A 31 0.46 -2.61 -10.39
C LEU A 31 -0.44 -1.67 -11.21
N GLU A 32 -1.77 -1.82 -11.09
CA GLU A 32 -2.73 -0.97 -11.77
C GLU A 32 -2.97 0.36 -11.06
N MET A 33 -2.57 0.46 -9.79
CA MET A 33 -2.69 1.71 -9.05
C MET A 33 -1.84 2.81 -9.70
N PRO A 34 -2.39 4.02 -9.88
CA PRO A 34 -1.60 5.14 -10.33
C PRO A 34 -0.69 5.60 -9.19
N PHE A 35 0.32 6.37 -9.57
CA PHE A 35 1.03 7.16 -8.57
C PHE A 35 0.09 8.27 -8.07
N ILE A 36 -0.09 8.33 -6.76
CA ILE A 36 -0.92 9.33 -6.09
C ILE A 36 -0.04 10.02 -5.05
N THR A 37 0.08 11.34 -5.18
CA THR A 37 0.80 12.15 -4.20
C THR A 37 -0.01 12.25 -2.90
N LEU A 38 0.62 12.01 -1.74
CA LEU A 38 -0.08 12.08 -0.46
C LEU A 38 -0.29 13.53 0.00
N ASP A 39 -1.54 13.93 0.19
CA ASP A 39 -1.90 15.13 0.93
C ASP A 39 -1.79 14.86 2.43
N ARG A 40 -0.61 15.17 2.95
CA ARG A 40 -0.30 15.04 4.38
C ARG A 40 -1.26 15.82 5.27
N ALA A 41 -1.79 16.96 4.81
CA ALA A 41 -2.70 17.75 5.61
C ALA A 41 -4.07 17.09 5.72
N PHE A 42 -4.56 16.50 4.63
CA PHE A 42 -5.79 15.71 4.61
C PHE A 42 -5.68 14.48 5.51
N ILE A 43 -4.60 13.70 5.35
CA ILE A 43 -4.34 12.50 6.16
C ILE A 43 -4.25 12.85 7.66
N THR A 44 -3.54 13.93 8.00
CA THR A 44 -3.42 14.38 9.40
C THR A 44 -4.80 14.71 9.98
N ALA A 45 -5.64 15.43 9.22
CA ALA A 45 -6.99 15.75 9.66
C ALA A 45 -7.83 14.48 9.90
N LEU A 46 -7.69 13.43 9.09
CA LEU A 46 -8.37 12.15 9.32
C LEU A 46 -7.83 11.44 10.57
N ILE A 47 -6.52 11.38 10.77
CA ILE A 47 -5.89 10.73 11.93
C ILE A 47 -6.38 11.35 13.25
N GLU A 48 -6.55 12.67 13.31
CA GLU A 48 -7.05 13.38 14.52
C GLU A 48 -8.47 12.95 14.93
N ARG A 49 -9.23 12.42 13.97
CA ARG A 49 -10.59 11.91 14.17
C ARG A 49 -10.63 10.42 14.48
N TRP A 50 -9.51 9.72 14.35
CA TRP A 50 -9.43 8.30 14.70
C TRP A 50 -9.61 8.09 16.21
N ARG A 51 -10.33 7.03 16.57
CA ARG A 51 -10.51 6.56 17.94
C ARG A 51 -10.07 5.10 18.05
N PRO A 52 -8.92 4.84 18.70
CA PRO A 52 -8.41 3.47 18.89
C PRO A 52 -9.40 2.55 19.63
N GLU A 53 -10.28 3.11 20.47
CA GLU A 53 -11.23 2.33 21.27
C GLU A 53 -12.28 1.62 20.40
N THR A 54 -12.62 2.18 19.25
CA THR A 54 -13.63 1.63 18.32
C THR A 54 -13.04 1.26 16.96
N HIS A 55 -11.79 1.63 16.68
CA HIS A 55 -11.17 1.58 15.35
C HIS A 55 -12.04 2.27 14.27
N THR A 56 -12.57 3.44 14.61
CA THR A 56 -13.37 4.27 13.71
C THR A 56 -12.91 5.72 13.72
N PHE A 57 -13.23 6.43 12.64
CA PHE A 57 -13.18 7.87 12.57
C PHE A 57 -14.46 8.46 13.16
N HIS A 58 -14.30 9.33 14.14
CA HIS A 58 -15.37 10.11 14.75
C HIS A 58 -15.61 11.37 13.94
N LEU A 59 -16.68 11.36 13.14
CA LEU A 59 -17.06 12.45 12.25
C LEU A 59 -18.41 13.02 12.66
N ARG A 60 -18.72 14.23 12.18
CA ARG A 60 -20.03 14.85 12.42
C ARG A 60 -21.20 14.05 11.83
N SER A 61 -20.95 13.34 10.73
CA SER A 61 -21.92 12.45 10.07
C SER A 61 -22.09 11.09 10.77
N GLY A 62 -21.30 10.80 11.82
CA GLY A 62 -21.29 9.53 12.54
C GLY A 62 -19.92 8.85 12.53
N GLU A 63 -19.85 7.64 13.07
CA GLU A 63 -18.64 6.81 13.00
C GLU A 63 -18.52 6.15 11.63
N SER A 64 -17.30 6.09 11.10
CA SER A 64 -17.00 5.40 9.85
C SER A 64 -15.59 4.84 9.89
N THR A 65 -15.29 3.78 9.14
CA THR A 65 -13.94 3.24 9.05
C THR A 65 -13.64 2.71 7.64
N VAL A 66 -12.35 2.45 7.36
CA VAL A 66 -11.92 1.74 6.14
C VAL A 66 -12.21 0.26 6.34
N THR A 67 -12.93 -0.37 5.42
CA THR A 67 -13.32 -1.79 5.52
C THR A 67 -12.45 -2.68 4.62
N LEU A 68 -12.57 -4.01 4.75
CA LEU A 68 -11.96 -4.95 3.80
C LEU A 68 -12.49 -4.72 2.38
N GLN A 69 -13.78 -4.46 2.23
CA GLN A 69 -14.37 -4.13 0.94
C GLN A 69 -13.72 -2.89 0.32
N ASP A 70 -13.45 -1.84 1.11
CA ASP A 70 -12.74 -0.66 0.62
C ASP A 70 -11.33 -1.02 0.16
N VAL A 71 -10.61 -1.89 0.89
CA VAL A 71 -9.27 -2.34 0.51
C VAL A 71 -9.29 -3.03 -0.84
N GLU A 72 -10.17 -4.02 -1.02
CA GLU A 72 -10.30 -4.77 -2.27
C GLU A 72 -10.67 -3.85 -3.44
N ILE A 73 -11.68 -3.00 -3.28
CA ILE A 73 -12.14 -2.10 -4.36
C ILE A 73 -11.08 -1.06 -4.70
N ILE A 74 -10.43 -0.45 -3.70
CA ILE A 74 -9.51 0.67 -3.93
C ILE A 74 -8.16 0.20 -4.48
N THR A 75 -7.66 -0.94 -4.01
CA THR A 75 -6.28 -1.40 -4.28
C THR A 75 -6.22 -2.65 -5.15
N GLY A 76 -7.32 -3.41 -5.27
CA GLY A 76 -7.35 -4.72 -5.92
C GLY A 76 -6.59 -5.82 -5.16
N LEU A 77 -6.27 -5.60 -3.87
CA LEU A 77 -5.67 -6.64 -3.03
C LEU A 77 -6.72 -7.68 -2.61
N PRO A 78 -6.38 -8.97 -2.59
CA PRO A 78 -7.26 -10.02 -2.12
C PRO A 78 -7.51 -9.89 -0.62
N VAL A 79 -8.78 -9.90 -0.21
CA VAL A 79 -9.20 -9.81 1.20
C VAL A 79 -9.73 -11.13 1.76
N ASP A 80 -10.03 -12.08 0.87
CA ASP A 80 -10.35 -13.45 1.22
C ASP A 80 -9.10 -14.33 1.21
N GLY A 81 -9.16 -15.43 1.95
CA GLY A 81 -8.12 -16.47 1.94
C GLY A 81 -7.36 -16.60 3.25
N ARG A 82 -6.15 -17.13 3.16
CA ARG A 82 -5.34 -17.50 4.32
C ARG A 82 -4.81 -16.25 5.04
N PRO A 83 -4.73 -16.25 6.38
CA PRO A 83 -4.10 -15.15 7.08
C PRO A 83 -2.61 -15.08 6.75
N VAL A 84 -2.08 -13.85 6.62
CA VAL A 84 -0.65 -13.59 6.38
C VAL A 84 0.09 -13.78 7.71
N THR A 85 0.40 -15.04 8.04
CA THR A 85 1.06 -15.43 9.29
C THR A 85 2.22 -16.36 9.03
N GLY A 86 3.25 -16.27 9.85
CA GLY A 86 4.35 -17.19 9.77
C GLY A 86 5.51 -16.79 10.65
N ASP A 87 6.56 -17.60 10.59
CA ASP A 87 7.57 -17.62 11.63
C ASP A 87 8.61 -16.51 11.41
N SER A 88 8.61 -15.52 12.30
CA SER A 88 9.62 -14.46 12.32
C SER A 88 10.92 -14.89 12.99
N ARG A 89 11.01 -16.12 13.54
CA ARG A 89 12.23 -16.67 14.14
C ARG A 89 13.13 -17.20 13.04
N PHE A 90 14.00 -16.32 12.55
CA PHE A 90 15.12 -16.68 11.70
C PHE A 90 16.38 -16.76 12.56
N ASP A 91 17.20 -17.77 12.34
CA ASP A 91 18.62 -17.67 12.67
C ASP A 91 19.37 -17.10 11.46
N LYS A 92 20.68 -16.90 11.62
CA LYS A 92 21.52 -16.33 10.55
C LYS A 92 21.65 -17.28 9.36
N ASP A 93 21.64 -18.58 9.57
CA ASP A 93 21.86 -19.58 8.53
C ASP A 93 20.62 -19.70 7.64
N LYS A 94 19.44 -19.80 8.25
CA LYS A 94 18.15 -19.82 7.55
C LYS A 94 17.89 -18.52 6.78
N LYS A 95 18.32 -17.38 7.32
CA LYS A 95 18.26 -16.09 6.63
C LYS A 95 19.04 -16.14 5.31
N LYS A 96 20.28 -16.63 5.35
CA LYS A 96 21.15 -16.73 4.18
C LYS A 96 20.57 -17.69 3.14
N ASP A 97 20.16 -18.88 3.57
CA ASP A 97 19.54 -19.90 2.71
C ASP A 97 18.32 -19.34 1.95
N ILE A 98 17.42 -18.64 2.65
CA ILE A 98 16.22 -18.07 2.03
C ILE A 98 16.58 -17.00 0.98
N CYS A 99 17.56 -16.14 1.26
CA CYS A 99 18.01 -15.14 0.30
C CYS A 99 18.63 -15.80 -0.95
N GLU A 100 19.59 -16.72 -0.77
CA GLU A 100 20.25 -17.40 -1.88
C GLU A 100 19.27 -18.23 -2.73
N ARG A 101 18.35 -18.93 -2.07
CA ARG A 101 17.36 -19.76 -2.76
C ARG A 101 16.32 -18.90 -3.49
N LEU A 102 15.70 -17.94 -2.80
CA LEU A 102 14.52 -17.22 -3.31
C LEU A 102 14.84 -15.93 -4.07
N LEU A 103 15.98 -15.29 -3.80
CA LEU A 103 16.45 -14.11 -4.52
C LEU A 103 17.65 -14.40 -5.43
N GLY A 104 18.39 -15.49 -5.18
CA GLY A 104 19.63 -15.78 -5.91
C GLY A 104 20.82 -14.93 -5.46
N LEU A 105 20.64 -14.10 -4.43
CA LEU A 105 21.63 -13.15 -3.93
C LEU A 105 21.62 -13.19 -2.41
N ASP A 106 22.80 -13.10 -1.80
CA ASP A 106 22.97 -12.87 -0.36
C ASP A 106 23.19 -11.36 -0.10
N PRO A 107 22.21 -10.63 0.47
CA PRO A 107 22.35 -9.19 0.68
C PRO A 107 23.51 -8.88 1.65
N PRO A 108 24.42 -7.94 1.30
CA PRO A 108 25.49 -7.52 2.19
C PRO A 108 25.00 -7.05 3.56
N GLY A 109 25.79 -7.24 4.61
CA GLY A 109 25.39 -6.85 5.98
C GLY A 109 25.00 -5.37 6.13
N GLU A 110 25.59 -4.48 5.33
CA GLU A 110 25.34 -3.03 5.34
C GLU A 110 23.93 -2.64 4.86
N VAL A 111 23.31 -3.47 4.02
CA VAL A 111 21.95 -3.24 3.51
C VAL A 111 20.89 -3.96 4.35
N MET A 112 21.31 -4.56 5.47
CA MET A 112 20.47 -5.32 6.37
C MET A 112 20.31 -4.61 7.72
N SER A 113 19.08 -4.62 8.23
CA SER A 113 18.76 -4.24 9.60
C SER A 113 18.09 -5.44 10.28
N GLY A 114 18.89 -6.24 10.98
CA GLY A 114 18.46 -7.54 11.51
C GLY A 114 18.00 -8.49 10.39
N PHE A 115 16.70 -8.81 10.37
CA PHE A 115 16.04 -9.65 9.37
C PHE A 115 15.29 -8.86 8.29
N LYS A 116 15.54 -7.55 8.22
CA LYS A 116 14.98 -6.68 7.19
C LYS A 116 16.04 -6.32 6.15
N VAL A 117 15.68 -6.36 4.88
CA VAL A 117 16.52 -5.97 3.73
C VAL A 117 16.12 -4.60 3.21
N SER A 118 17.09 -3.80 2.79
CA SER A 118 16.87 -2.47 2.23
C SER A 118 16.04 -2.51 0.95
N LEU A 119 15.00 -1.67 0.89
CA LEU A 119 14.21 -1.46 -0.32
C LEU A 119 15.01 -0.82 -1.45
N LYS A 120 16.03 0.00 -1.12
CA LYS A 120 16.94 0.55 -2.13
C LYS A 120 17.74 -0.56 -2.79
N TRP A 121 18.32 -1.45 -2.00
CA TRP A 121 19.08 -2.59 -2.53
C TRP A 121 18.19 -3.50 -3.38
N LEU A 122 16.94 -3.76 -2.95
CA LEU A 122 16.01 -4.54 -3.78
C LEU A 122 15.72 -3.85 -5.12
N ARG A 123 15.49 -2.53 -5.15
CA ARG A 123 15.31 -1.79 -6.41
C ARG A 123 16.51 -1.88 -7.33
N ASP A 124 17.71 -1.75 -6.76
CA ASP A 124 18.96 -1.75 -7.52
C ASP A 124 19.26 -3.14 -8.14
N ASN A 125 18.68 -4.23 -7.60
CA ASN A 125 18.94 -5.61 -8.06
C ASN A 125 17.74 -6.29 -8.75
N PHE A 126 16.52 -5.80 -8.56
CA PHE A 126 15.28 -6.41 -9.06
C PHE A 126 14.38 -5.37 -9.73
N ASP A 127 14.78 -4.91 -10.92
CA ASP A 127 14.09 -3.86 -11.68
C ASP A 127 12.85 -4.35 -12.46
N GLY A 128 12.55 -5.65 -12.37
CA GLY A 128 11.40 -6.28 -13.03
C GLY A 128 11.63 -6.65 -14.50
N LYS A 129 12.84 -6.51 -15.04
CA LYS A 129 13.17 -6.89 -16.42
C LYS A 129 13.67 -8.32 -16.53
N VAL A 130 13.32 -8.95 -17.65
CA VAL A 130 13.76 -10.30 -18.02
C VAL A 130 14.68 -10.16 -19.23
N GLU A 131 15.87 -10.74 -19.14
CA GLU A 131 16.92 -10.68 -20.16
C GLU A 131 16.87 -11.91 -21.06
N GLU A 132 17.43 -11.80 -22.27
CA GLU A 132 17.55 -12.91 -23.22
C GLU A 132 18.56 -13.95 -22.68
N GLY A 133 18.03 -15.02 -22.08
CA GLY A 133 18.82 -16.08 -21.44
C GLY A 133 18.44 -16.38 -19.99
N ASP A 134 17.56 -15.58 -19.39
CA ASP A 134 17.03 -15.87 -18.05
C ASP A 134 16.22 -17.18 -18.06
N ASP A 135 16.60 -18.12 -17.20
CA ASP A 135 15.82 -19.33 -16.93
C ASP A 135 14.61 -19.06 -16.02
N GLU A 136 13.69 -20.03 -15.91
CA GLU A 136 12.49 -19.91 -15.07
C GLU A 136 12.82 -19.55 -13.61
N VAL A 137 13.90 -20.13 -13.07
CA VAL A 137 14.32 -19.90 -11.68
C VAL A 137 14.75 -18.44 -11.48
N THR A 138 15.48 -17.89 -12.44
CA THR A 138 15.93 -16.48 -12.43
C THR A 138 14.74 -15.54 -12.57
N VAL A 139 13.79 -15.83 -13.46
CA VAL A 139 12.55 -15.05 -13.60
C VAL A 139 11.75 -15.05 -12.29
N LEU A 140 11.59 -16.21 -11.64
CA LEU A 140 10.91 -16.31 -10.35
C LEU A 140 11.63 -15.51 -9.25
N ARG A 141 12.97 -15.58 -9.18
CA ARG A 141 13.76 -14.77 -8.23
C ARG A 141 13.56 -13.28 -8.44
N LYS A 142 13.56 -12.82 -9.69
CA LYS A 142 13.26 -11.43 -10.05
C LYS A 142 11.85 -11.01 -9.66
N ALA A 143 10.86 -11.87 -9.89
CA ALA A 143 9.48 -11.61 -9.49
C ALA A 143 9.34 -11.50 -7.96
N ARG A 144 9.93 -12.42 -7.19
CA ARG A 144 9.92 -12.37 -5.72
C ARG A 144 10.57 -11.10 -5.20
N GLY A 145 11.72 -10.71 -5.75
CA GLY A 145 12.39 -9.45 -5.42
C GLY A 145 11.53 -8.22 -5.71
N TYR A 146 10.81 -8.21 -6.84
CA TYR A 146 9.88 -7.13 -7.20
C TYR A 146 8.66 -7.08 -6.26
N ILE A 147 8.01 -8.21 -6.01
CA ILE A 147 6.86 -8.30 -5.10
C ILE A 147 7.26 -7.90 -3.68
N LEU A 148 8.44 -8.29 -3.22
CA LEU A 148 8.94 -7.91 -1.89
C LEU A 148 9.11 -6.39 -1.76
N GLN A 149 9.45 -5.69 -2.85
CA GLN A 149 9.45 -4.22 -2.88
C GLN A 149 8.04 -3.63 -2.79
N LEU A 150 7.06 -4.21 -3.49
CA LEU A 150 5.65 -3.80 -3.38
C LEU A 150 5.16 -3.95 -1.93
N ILE A 151 5.47 -5.08 -1.30
CA ILE A 151 5.11 -5.34 0.09
C ILE A 151 5.70 -4.29 1.02
N GLY A 152 7.01 -4.10 1.02
CA GLY A 152 7.65 -3.20 1.99
C GLY A 152 7.55 -1.71 1.66
N GLY A 153 7.31 -1.36 0.40
CA GLY A 153 7.24 0.02 -0.04
C GLY A 153 5.83 0.60 -0.10
N ILE A 154 4.80 -0.25 -0.23
CA ILE A 154 3.43 0.19 -0.53
C ILE A 154 2.41 -0.49 0.38
N VAL A 155 2.37 -1.84 0.39
CA VAL A 155 1.27 -2.59 0.99
C VAL A 155 1.39 -2.68 2.52
N LEU A 156 2.60 -2.96 3.02
CA LEU A 156 2.95 -3.17 4.43
C LEU A 156 4.19 -2.35 4.84
N PRO A 157 4.28 -1.04 4.53
CA PRO A 157 5.47 -0.27 4.85
C PRO A 157 5.54 -0.02 6.35
N ASP A 158 6.75 -0.13 6.92
CA ASP A 158 7.01 0.28 8.30
C ASP A 158 7.28 1.79 8.42
N GLN A 159 7.45 2.30 9.64
CA GLN A 159 7.69 3.73 9.88
C GLN A 159 8.90 4.30 9.10
N SER A 160 9.93 3.47 8.87
CA SER A 160 11.12 3.89 8.14
C SER A 160 10.88 3.88 6.63
N SER A 161 10.01 2.97 6.17
CA SER A 161 9.72 2.69 4.77
C SER A 161 10.99 2.52 3.93
N SER A 162 12.02 1.97 4.58
CA SER A 162 13.37 1.82 4.03
C SER A 162 13.79 0.37 3.93
N HIS A 163 13.18 -0.52 4.72
CA HIS A 163 13.48 -1.94 4.76
C HIS A 163 12.20 -2.77 4.81
N VAL A 164 12.30 -4.01 4.37
CA VAL A 164 11.22 -5.01 4.38
C VAL A 164 11.69 -6.29 5.05
N HIS A 165 10.84 -6.89 5.87
CA HIS A 165 11.21 -8.12 6.58
C HIS A 165 11.30 -9.31 5.61
N LEU A 166 12.36 -10.10 5.70
CA LEU A 166 12.57 -11.33 4.91
C LEU A 166 11.54 -12.43 5.20
N TYR A 167 10.68 -12.21 6.19
CA TYR A 167 9.58 -13.10 6.49
C TYR A 167 8.59 -13.14 5.31
N PHE A 168 8.32 -11.98 4.69
CA PHE A 168 7.48 -11.91 3.51
C PHE A 168 8.09 -12.66 2.33
N LEU A 169 9.42 -12.66 2.19
CA LEU A 169 10.10 -13.45 1.17
C LEU A 169 9.81 -14.95 1.33
N SER A 170 9.70 -15.45 2.57
CA SER A 170 9.33 -16.84 2.83
C SER A 170 7.90 -17.17 2.39
N LEU A 171 6.98 -16.21 2.47
CA LEU A 171 5.61 -16.35 1.96
C LEU A 171 5.53 -16.31 0.43
N LEU A 172 6.59 -15.83 -0.24
CA LEU A 172 6.70 -15.74 -1.70
C LEU A 172 7.46 -16.93 -2.29
N ASP A 173 7.78 -17.95 -1.50
CA ASP A 173 8.44 -19.17 -1.98
C ASP A 173 7.62 -19.82 -3.11
N ASP A 174 6.33 -20.03 -2.86
CA ASP A 174 5.36 -20.44 -3.86
C ASP A 174 4.43 -19.25 -4.17
N LEU A 175 4.53 -18.70 -5.37
CA LEU A 175 3.71 -17.56 -5.79
C LEU A 175 2.23 -17.92 -6.02
N GLN A 176 1.89 -19.18 -6.34
CA GLN A 176 0.49 -19.62 -6.37
C GLN A 176 -0.09 -19.62 -4.97
N LEU A 177 0.63 -20.19 -3.99
CA LEU A 177 0.22 -20.15 -2.60
C LEU A 177 0.13 -18.71 -2.09
N ALA A 178 1.09 -17.85 -2.49
CA ALA A 178 1.09 -16.44 -2.15
C ALA A 178 -0.21 -15.73 -2.58
N GLY A 179 -0.73 -16.08 -3.75
CA GLY A 179 -2.02 -15.57 -4.25
C GLY A 179 -3.25 -15.99 -3.45
N THR A 180 -3.13 -16.97 -2.54
CA THR A 180 -4.22 -17.40 -1.66
C THR A 180 -4.25 -16.71 -0.31
N TYR A 181 -3.27 -15.85 -0.01
CA TYR A 181 -3.27 -15.07 1.22
C TYR A 181 -4.15 -13.83 1.09
N SER A 182 -4.80 -13.49 2.20
CA SER A 182 -5.53 -12.25 2.34
C SER A 182 -4.56 -11.08 2.61
N TRP A 183 -3.81 -10.66 1.58
CA TRP A 183 -2.90 -9.51 1.64
C TRP A 183 -3.63 -8.21 2.00
N GLY A 184 -4.88 -8.05 1.57
CA GLY A 184 -5.72 -6.91 1.89
C GLY A 184 -6.03 -6.81 3.38
N SER A 185 -6.36 -7.91 4.06
CA SER A 185 -6.55 -7.89 5.52
C SER A 185 -5.26 -7.54 6.27
N ALA A 186 -4.11 -8.04 5.82
CA ALA A 186 -2.82 -7.67 6.42
C ALA A 186 -2.53 -6.17 6.24
N CYS A 187 -2.83 -5.63 5.06
CA CYS A 187 -2.72 -4.20 4.75
C CYS A 187 -3.61 -3.36 5.67
N LEU A 188 -4.88 -3.75 5.83
CA LEU A 188 -5.84 -3.04 6.69
C LEU A 188 -5.42 -3.08 8.16
N ALA A 189 -5.02 -4.25 8.66
CA ALA A 189 -4.54 -4.40 10.03
C ALA A 189 -3.31 -3.52 10.30
N THR A 190 -2.40 -3.43 9.33
CA THR A 190 -1.22 -2.56 9.42
C THR A 190 -1.61 -1.07 9.39
N LEU A 191 -2.57 -0.69 8.54
CA LEU A 191 -3.10 0.67 8.52
C LEU A 191 -3.71 1.05 9.87
N TYR A 192 -4.57 0.20 10.44
CA TYR A 192 -5.19 0.43 11.75
C TYR A 192 -4.15 0.57 12.86
N HIS A 193 -3.16 -0.32 12.89
CA HIS A 193 -2.05 -0.22 13.85
C HIS A 193 -1.36 1.15 13.82
N TYR A 194 -1.13 1.69 12.62
CA TYR A 194 -0.49 3.00 12.47
C TYR A 194 -1.45 4.18 12.69
N LEU A 195 -2.76 4.01 12.53
CA LEU A 195 -3.76 4.99 12.96
C LEU A 195 -3.83 5.06 14.49
N ASP A 196 -3.81 3.92 15.19
CA ASP A 196 -3.76 3.85 16.65
C ASP A 196 -2.50 4.54 17.18
N PHE A 197 -1.34 4.19 16.60
CA PHE A 197 -0.07 4.79 16.97
C PHE A 197 -0.02 6.30 16.68
N GLY A 198 -0.53 6.73 15.52
CA GLY A 198 -0.54 8.14 15.11
C GLY A 198 -1.45 9.02 15.97
N SER A 199 -2.63 8.49 16.35
CA SER A 199 -3.60 9.21 17.17
C SER A 199 -3.17 9.38 18.64
N THR A 200 -2.29 8.50 19.14
CA THR A 200 -1.86 8.50 20.55
C THR A 200 -0.52 9.20 20.78
N VAL A 201 0.45 9.04 19.88
CA VAL A 201 1.86 9.46 20.13
C VAL A 201 2.26 10.73 19.38
N GLY A 202 1.41 11.24 18.47
CA GLY A 202 1.73 12.45 17.69
C GLY A 202 2.99 12.30 16.81
N SER A 203 3.28 11.07 16.36
CA SER A 203 4.49 10.74 15.59
C SER A 203 4.56 11.46 14.24
N LYS A 204 5.77 11.90 13.85
CA LYS A 204 6.01 12.58 12.57
C LYS A 204 6.16 11.62 11.37
N ASP A 205 6.39 10.33 11.63
CA ASP A 205 6.60 9.29 10.63
C ASP A 205 5.70 8.10 10.96
N LEU A 206 4.78 7.77 10.05
CA LEU A 206 3.83 6.67 10.17
C LEU A 206 4.05 5.67 9.02
N GLY A 207 3.96 4.37 9.33
CA GLY A 207 3.90 3.31 8.34
C GLY A 207 2.47 3.02 7.89
N GLY A 208 2.27 1.97 7.08
CA GLY A 208 0.98 1.61 6.52
C GLY A 208 0.67 2.32 5.19
N MET A 209 -0.35 1.80 4.50
CA MET A 209 -0.72 2.21 3.14
C MET A 209 -1.62 3.45 3.17
N PHE A 210 -1.09 4.63 3.52
CA PHE A 210 -1.91 5.85 3.63
C PHE A 210 -2.53 6.34 2.31
N VAL A 211 -2.05 5.86 1.16
CA VAL A 211 -2.74 6.08 -0.12
C VAL A 211 -4.14 5.45 -0.12
N LEU A 212 -4.33 4.30 0.54
CA LEU A 212 -5.64 3.69 0.74
C LEU A 212 -6.55 4.63 1.56
N LEU A 213 -6.05 5.17 2.69
CA LEU A 213 -6.81 6.09 3.52
C LEU A 213 -7.22 7.36 2.77
N GLN A 214 -6.30 7.91 1.97
CA GLN A 214 -6.56 9.12 1.20
C GLN A 214 -7.63 8.88 0.12
N VAL A 215 -7.49 7.81 -0.67
CA VAL A 215 -8.48 7.49 -1.72
C VAL A 215 -9.84 7.15 -1.10
N TRP A 216 -9.85 6.41 0.01
CA TRP A 216 -11.08 6.19 0.79
C TRP A 216 -11.71 7.51 1.22
N GLY A 217 -10.92 8.44 1.76
CA GLY A 217 -11.41 9.75 2.17
C GLY A 217 -11.95 10.58 1.01
N TRP A 218 -11.31 10.52 -0.18
CA TRP A 218 -11.78 11.22 -1.37
C TRP A 218 -13.08 10.64 -1.95
N GLU A 219 -13.23 9.32 -1.92
CA GLU A 219 -14.47 8.66 -2.35
C GLU A 219 -15.61 8.87 -1.32
N ARG A 220 -15.29 8.96 -0.02
CA ARG A 220 -16.25 9.19 1.05
C ARG A 220 -16.70 10.66 1.15
N PHE A 221 -15.77 11.58 0.92
CA PHE A 221 -15.94 13.03 1.06
C PHE A 221 -15.58 13.77 -0.23
N PRO A 222 -16.42 13.69 -1.29
CA PRO A 222 -16.10 14.27 -2.59
C PRO A 222 -15.81 15.78 -2.55
N PHE A 223 -16.39 16.51 -1.58
CA PHE A 223 -16.14 17.95 -1.37
C PHE A 223 -14.73 18.27 -0.87
N LEU A 224 -13.99 17.27 -0.38
CA LEU A 224 -12.59 17.36 0.05
C LEU A 224 -11.61 16.81 -0.99
N ALA A 225 -12.12 16.19 -2.05
CA ALA A 225 -11.31 15.54 -3.05
C ALA A 225 -10.85 16.53 -4.13
N PRO A 226 -9.66 16.33 -4.73
CA PRO A 226 -9.22 17.15 -5.86
C PRO A 226 -10.16 16.99 -7.06
N ALA A 227 -10.29 18.05 -7.86
CA ALA A 227 -11.10 18.00 -9.07
C ALA A 227 -10.43 17.11 -10.13
N ARG A 228 -11.18 16.12 -10.62
CA ARG A 228 -10.73 15.19 -11.66
C ARG A 228 -10.74 15.86 -13.03
N ASN A 229 -9.61 15.87 -13.74
CA ASN A 229 -9.59 16.29 -15.15
C ASN A 229 -10.20 15.17 -16.00
N GLY A 230 -11.50 15.30 -16.27
CA GLY A 230 -12.24 14.33 -17.06
C GLY A 230 -12.76 13.12 -16.27
N LYS A 231 -13.62 12.34 -16.94
CA LYS A 231 -14.17 11.09 -16.41
C LYS A 231 -13.35 9.94 -16.97
N ARG A 232 -12.16 9.66 -16.43
CA ARG A 232 -11.43 8.45 -16.80
C ARG A 232 -12.30 7.24 -16.48
N VAL A 233 -12.68 6.51 -17.51
CA VAL A 233 -13.43 5.26 -17.36
C VAL A 233 -12.40 4.18 -17.04
N ILE A 234 -12.33 3.79 -15.76
CA ILE A 234 -11.58 2.59 -15.35
C ILE A 234 -12.32 1.34 -15.84
N ARG A 235 -11.58 0.27 -16.15
CA ARG A 235 -12.21 -1.03 -16.42
C ARG A 235 -12.93 -1.51 -15.17
N ARG A 236 -13.95 -2.35 -15.35
CA ARG A 236 -14.79 -2.84 -14.25
C ARG A 236 -13.97 -3.54 -13.15
N ASP A 237 -12.95 -4.27 -13.55
CA ASP A 237 -12.11 -5.08 -12.66
C ASP A 237 -10.84 -4.34 -12.21
N SER A 238 -10.67 -3.07 -12.63
CA SER A 238 -9.52 -2.27 -12.21
C SER A 238 -9.76 -1.63 -10.84
N PRO A 239 -8.70 -1.45 -10.03
CA PRO A 239 -8.79 -0.76 -8.75
C PRO A 239 -9.39 0.65 -8.90
N LEU A 240 -10.24 1.03 -7.95
CA LEU A 240 -10.91 2.33 -7.92
C LEU A 240 -9.92 3.50 -7.85
N SER A 241 -8.76 3.28 -7.23
CA SER A 241 -7.65 4.25 -7.22
C SER A 241 -7.20 4.67 -8.62
N GLY A 242 -7.43 3.88 -9.68
CA GLY A 242 -7.16 4.23 -11.07
C GLY A 242 -7.88 5.49 -11.58
N ARG A 243 -8.95 5.92 -10.92
CA ARG A 243 -9.64 7.20 -11.20
C ARG A 243 -8.86 8.42 -10.71
N TRP A 244 -7.87 8.20 -9.86
CA TRP A 244 -7.14 9.23 -9.14
C TRP A 244 -5.70 9.40 -9.66
N ASP A 245 -5.49 9.28 -10.97
CA ASP A 245 -4.20 9.59 -11.60
C ASP A 245 -3.83 11.06 -11.42
N ASP A 246 -2.54 11.36 -11.19
CA ASP A 246 -1.97 12.67 -10.80
C ASP A 246 -2.29 13.85 -11.77
N GLU A 247 -3.03 13.61 -12.85
CA GLU A 247 -3.56 14.61 -13.79
C GLU A 247 -4.80 15.35 -13.25
N PHE A 248 -4.74 15.92 -12.04
CA PHE A 248 -5.87 16.69 -11.48
C PHE A 248 -5.75 18.20 -11.72
N HIS A 249 -6.89 18.90 -11.83
CA HIS A 249 -6.90 20.36 -11.73
C HIS A 249 -6.98 20.72 -10.24
N SER A 250 -5.94 21.39 -9.73
CA SER A 250 -5.97 21.98 -8.38
C SER A 250 -6.01 23.51 -8.43
N PRO A 251 -7.01 24.16 -9.05
CA PRO A 251 -6.98 25.62 -9.12
C PRO A 251 -7.40 26.28 -7.80
N ASN A 252 -8.19 25.63 -6.92
CA ASN A 252 -8.88 26.36 -5.84
C ASN A 252 -9.12 25.61 -4.49
N LEU A 253 -8.54 24.42 -4.25
CA LEU A 253 -8.53 23.89 -2.88
C LEU A 253 -7.35 24.54 -2.15
N PRO A 254 -7.49 25.02 -0.91
CA PRO A 254 -6.36 25.30 -0.02
C PRO A 254 -5.74 23.97 0.39
N THR A 255 -5.22 23.23 -0.59
CA THR A 255 -4.46 22.00 -0.36
C THR A 255 -3.32 22.35 0.57
N HIS A 256 -2.95 21.42 1.45
CA HIS A 256 -1.85 21.57 2.41
C HIS A 256 -2.12 22.43 3.67
N VAL A 257 -3.35 22.94 3.89
CA VAL A 257 -3.71 23.58 5.17
C VAL A 257 -4.59 22.64 6.00
N VAL A 258 -3.99 22.02 7.03
CA VAL A 258 -4.70 21.10 7.94
C VAL A 258 -5.96 21.75 8.52
N GLY A 259 -5.90 23.04 8.85
CA GLY A 259 -7.04 23.81 9.36
C GLY A 259 -8.26 23.84 8.43
N HIS A 260 -8.05 23.85 7.11
CA HIS A 260 -9.16 23.83 6.14
C HIS A 260 -9.87 22.48 6.15
N TYR A 261 -9.10 21.38 6.14
CA TYR A 261 -9.67 20.03 6.23
C TYR A 261 -10.38 19.81 7.56
N ARG A 262 -9.80 20.30 8.67
CA ARG A 262 -10.45 20.24 9.98
C ARG A 262 -11.81 20.94 9.95
N PHE A 263 -11.84 22.21 9.55
CA PHE A 263 -13.07 22.98 9.47
C PHE A 263 -14.12 22.29 8.60
N SER A 264 -13.73 21.84 7.41
CA SER A 264 -14.63 21.21 6.45
C SER A 264 -15.23 19.90 6.97
N LEU A 265 -14.45 19.09 7.68
CA LEU A 265 -14.95 17.88 8.35
C LEU A 265 -15.85 18.20 9.56
N ASP A 266 -15.59 19.31 10.26
CA ASP A 266 -16.40 19.76 11.41
C ASP A 266 -17.73 20.39 10.98
N VAL A 267 -17.82 20.97 9.78
CA VAL A 267 -19.05 21.57 9.24
C VAL A 267 -19.81 20.69 8.26
N GLN A 268 -19.31 19.49 7.97
CA GLN A 268 -19.91 18.52 7.05
C GLN A 268 -21.41 18.26 7.33
N ARG A 269 -22.19 18.12 6.25
CA ARG A 269 -23.59 17.71 6.27
C ARG A 269 -23.75 16.23 5.88
N PRO A 270 -24.74 15.50 6.42
CA PRO A 270 -24.93 14.09 6.12
C PRO A 270 -25.13 13.76 4.63
N ASP A 271 -25.77 14.66 3.87
CA ASP A 271 -26.02 14.51 2.42
C ASP A 271 -24.76 14.65 1.55
N GLU A 272 -23.66 15.15 2.12
CA GLU A 272 -22.37 15.30 1.45
C GLU A 272 -21.49 14.04 1.59
N VAL A 273 -21.94 13.05 2.37
CA VAL A 273 -21.19 11.83 2.69
C VAL A 273 -21.71 10.65 1.89
N ILE A 274 -20.82 10.01 1.15
CA ILE A 274 -21.16 8.80 0.40
C ILE A 274 -21.11 7.60 1.34
N VAL A 275 -22.27 7.02 1.69
CA VAL A 275 -22.36 5.91 2.68
C VAL A 275 -21.86 4.57 2.14
N TYR A 276 -21.92 4.35 0.83
CA TYR A 276 -21.37 3.17 0.17
C TYR A 276 -20.55 3.59 -1.04
N VAL A 277 -19.31 3.13 -1.12
CA VAL A 277 -18.54 3.20 -2.36
C VAL A 277 -19.21 2.23 -3.33
N THR A 278 -20.14 2.74 -4.13
CA THR A 278 -20.97 1.90 -5.01
C THR A 278 -20.12 1.26 -6.11
N PHE A 279 -20.23 -0.07 -6.24
CA PHE A 279 -19.90 -0.78 -7.47
C PHE A 279 -20.72 -0.20 -8.63
N ARG A 280 -20.13 -0.15 -9.83
CA ARG A 280 -20.87 0.01 -11.08
C ARG A 280 -21.00 -1.33 -11.79
#